data_AF-A0A6V8MYN6-F1
#
_entry.id   AF-A0A6V8MYN6-F1
#
_cell.length_a   1.000
_cell.length_b   1.000
_cell.length_c   1.000
_cell.angle_alpha   90.00
_cell.angle_beta   90.00
_cell.angle_gamma   90.00
#
_symmetry.space_group_name_H-M   'P 1'
#
loop_
_entity.id
_entity.type
_entity.pdbx_description
1 polymer ?
#
loop_
_entity_poly.entity_id
_entity_poly.type
_entity_poly.pdbx_seq_one_letter_code
_entity_poly.pdbx_strand_id
1 'polypeptide(L)'
;MRDKIVVALALTALSITSVYAGQEGPKSAPASGKNLGSVTGGTFKEAHLVIDKKCVSCHTAERIENAIAAGKDMQKIQHRMELRGVRLTADEQSVLGIFYKESPLKPKK
;
A
#
# COMPACT_ATOMS: atom_id res chain seq x y z
N MET A 1 58.02 41.95 -34.41
CA MET A 1 57.36 40.62 -34.41
C MET A 1 57.09 40.26 -32.97
N ARG A 2 55.81 40.16 -32.64
CA ARG A 2 55.26 40.24 -31.30
C ARG A 2 54.59 38.90 -31.00
N ASP A 3 54.74 38.52 -29.74
CA ASP A 3 53.84 37.68 -28.95
C ASP A 3 54.00 36.15 -29.01
N LYS A 4 54.56 35.69 -27.88
CA LYS A 4 54.63 34.31 -27.41
C LYS A 4 53.22 33.87 -27.01
N ILE A 5 52.71 32.80 -27.60
CA ILE A 5 51.44 32.18 -27.18
C ILE A 5 51.79 30.94 -26.35
N VAL A 6 51.60 31.07 -25.05
CA VAL A 6 51.75 30.02 -24.05
C VAL A 6 50.54 29.10 -24.10
N VAL A 7 50.83 27.80 -24.11
CA VAL A 7 49.91 26.67 -24.02
C VAL A 7 48.98 26.81 -22.82
N ALA A 8 47.66 26.89 -23.05
CA ALA A 8 46.65 26.77 -22.01
C ALA A 8 45.97 25.40 -22.15
N LEU A 9 46.36 24.48 -21.27
CA LEU A 9 45.83 23.13 -21.14
C LEU A 9 44.39 23.19 -20.63
N ALA A 10 43.51 22.44 -21.29
CA ALA A 10 42.12 22.24 -20.88
C ALA A 10 42.03 21.50 -19.54
N LEU A 11 41.16 21.98 -18.64
CA LEU A 11 40.60 21.20 -17.53
C LEU A 11 39.16 21.68 -17.29
N THR A 12 38.24 21.12 -18.06
CA THR A 12 36.80 21.27 -17.87
C THR A 12 36.37 20.50 -16.64
N ALA A 13 36.29 21.19 -15.50
CA ALA A 13 35.66 20.66 -14.29
C ALA A 13 34.12 20.79 -14.42
N LEU A 14 33.48 19.83 -15.09
CA LEU A 14 32.03 19.63 -14.95
C LEU A 14 31.76 19.01 -13.58
N SER A 15 31.54 19.87 -12.58
CA SER A 15 31.04 19.44 -11.27
C SER A 15 29.52 19.30 -11.38
N ILE A 16 29.07 18.08 -11.64
CA ILE A 16 27.64 17.73 -11.65
C ILE A 16 27.20 17.71 -10.18
N THR A 17 26.66 18.82 -9.68
CA THR A 17 25.97 18.84 -8.39
C THR A 17 24.69 18.05 -8.56
N SER A 18 24.75 16.76 -8.21
CA SER A 18 23.58 15.91 -8.10
C SER A 18 22.68 16.49 -7.00
N VAL A 19 21.58 17.11 -7.44
CA VAL A 19 20.48 17.53 -6.59
C VAL A 19 19.89 16.27 -5.97
N TYR A 20 20.30 15.94 -4.74
CA TYR A 20 19.50 15.08 -3.88
C TYR A 20 18.27 15.88 -3.45
N ALA A 21 17.29 15.95 -4.35
CA ALA A 21 15.90 16.10 -3.93
C ALA A 21 15.61 14.87 -3.07
N GLY A 22 15.50 15.08 -1.76
CA GLY A 22 14.95 14.08 -0.87
C GLY A 22 13.58 13.69 -1.42
N GLN A 23 13.54 12.57 -2.14
CA GLN A 23 12.31 11.88 -2.43
C GLN A 23 11.81 11.39 -1.07
N GLU A 24 11.01 12.21 -0.42
CA GLU A 24 9.93 11.73 0.43
C GLU A 24 8.93 11.03 -0.49
N GLY A 25 9.35 9.90 -1.06
CA GLY A 25 8.43 8.95 -1.64
C GLY A 25 7.39 8.61 -0.58
N PRO A 26 6.15 8.33 -0.97
CA PRO A 26 5.12 7.95 -0.01
C PRO A 26 5.71 6.80 0.79
N LYS A 27 5.85 6.98 2.12
CA LYS A 27 6.18 5.93 3.07
C LYS A 27 5.41 4.71 2.61
N SER A 28 6.12 3.72 2.06
CA SER A 28 5.52 2.53 1.48
C SER A 28 4.63 1.97 2.57
N ALA A 29 3.31 2.10 2.37
CA ALA A 29 2.33 1.52 3.28
C ALA A 29 2.76 0.06 3.48
N PRO A 30 2.75 -0.46 4.72
CA PRO A 30 3.09 -1.85 4.94
C PRO A 30 2.25 -2.66 3.97
N ALA A 31 2.92 -3.46 3.15
CA ALA A 31 2.26 -4.27 2.15
C ALA A 31 1.11 -4.99 2.85
N SER A 32 -0.10 -4.77 2.35
CA SER A 32 -1.25 -5.57 2.73
C SER A 32 -0.83 -7.02 2.84
N GLY A 33 -1.33 -7.69 3.87
CA GLY A 33 -1.00 -9.07 4.15
C GLY A 33 -1.09 -9.94 2.88
N LYS A 34 -0.27 -10.99 2.80
CA LYS A 34 -0.09 -11.77 1.57
C LYS A 34 -1.37 -12.49 1.12
N ASN A 35 -2.35 -12.70 2.02
CA ASN A 35 -3.49 -13.57 1.79
C ASN A 35 -4.81 -12.98 2.33
N LEU A 36 -5.74 -12.58 1.45
CA LEU A 36 -7.14 -12.32 1.80
C LEU A 36 -8.00 -13.60 1.73
N GLY A 37 -7.40 -14.74 2.08
CA GLY A 37 -8.00 -16.07 1.85
C GLY A 37 -7.85 -16.54 0.40
N SER A 38 -8.91 -17.15 -0.15
CA SER A 38 -8.93 -17.83 -1.45
C SER A 38 -9.22 -16.92 -2.66
N VAL A 39 -9.04 -15.60 -2.52
CA VAL A 39 -9.43 -14.61 -3.54
C VAL A 39 -8.25 -14.28 -4.45
N THR A 40 -8.48 -14.19 -5.77
CA THR A 40 -7.51 -13.76 -6.78
C THR A 40 -8.14 -12.81 -7.81
N GLY A 41 -7.36 -11.91 -8.44
CA GLY A 41 -7.79 -11.11 -9.61
C GLY A 41 -7.86 -9.59 -9.39
N GLY A 42 -8.50 -8.88 -10.33
CA GLY A 42 -8.62 -7.41 -10.35
C GLY A 42 -9.71 -6.83 -9.44
N THR A 43 -10.08 -7.57 -8.40
CA THR A 43 -10.91 -7.06 -7.31
C THR A 43 -10.13 -7.27 -5.99
N PHE A 44 -9.34 -8.34 -5.90
CA PHE A 44 -8.39 -8.61 -4.81
C PHE A 44 -7.36 -7.48 -4.61
N LYS A 45 -6.88 -6.87 -5.71
CA LYS A 45 -5.94 -5.75 -5.64
C LYS A 45 -6.56 -4.51 -4.98
N GLU A 46 -7.81 -4.23 -5.31
CA GLU A 46 -8.60 -3.11 -4.83
C GLU A 46 -8.89 -3.30 -3.34
N ALA A 47 -9.21 -4.53 -2.91
CA ALA A 47 -9.36 -4.89 -1.50
C ALA A 47 -8.10 -4.55 -0.71
N HIS A 48 -6.94 -4.96 -1.21
CA HIS A 48 -5.65 -4.67 -0.59
C HIS A 48 -5.38 -3.18 -0.51
N LEU A 49 -5.69 -2.42 -1.57
CA LEU A 49 -5.55 -0.96 -1.55
C LEU A 49 -6.44 -0.32 -0.48
N VAL A 50 -7.67 -0.80 -0.28
CA VAL A 50 -8.55 -0.30 0.78
C VAL A 50 -7.98 -0.65 2.15
N ILE A 51 -7.56 -1.90 2.37
CA ILE A 51 -6.99 -2.36 3.63
C ILE A 51 -5.76 -1.53 4.02
N ASP A 52 -4.84 -1.32 3.07
CA ASP A 52 -3.58 -0.61 3.30
C ASP A 52 -3.77 0.87 3.61
N LYS A 53 -4.82 1.46 3.06
CA LYS A 53 -5.10 2.88 3.26
C LYS A 53 -5.99 3.14 4.47
N LYS A 54 -6.90 2.22 4.80
CA LYS A 54 -7.99 2.48 5.75
C LYS A 54 -7.94 1.64 7.01
N CYS A 55 -7.43 0.41 6.91
CA CYS A 55 -7.57 -0.58 7.99
C CYS A 55 -6.27 -0.79 8.76
N VAL A 56 -5.11 -0.50 8.18
CA VAL A 56 -3.81 -0.76 8.83
C VAL A 56 -3.25 0.41 9.65
N SER A 57 -3.96 1.53 9.71
CA SER A 57 -3.55 2.70 10.49
C SER A 57 -3.63 2.48 12.01
N CYS A 58 -4.52 1.58 12.46
CA CYS A 58 -4.74 1.31 13.89
C CYS A 58 -4.29 -0.11 14.32
N HIS A 59 -4.10 -1.04 13.39
CA HIS A 59 -3.64 -2.39 13.66
C HIS A 59 -2.95 -2.99 12.43
N THR A 60 -2.23 -4.10 12.59
CA THR A 60 -1.55 -4.74 11.46
C THR A 60 -2.52 -5.40 10.47
N ALA A 61 -2.07 -5.58 9.23
CA ALA A 61 -2.80 -6.36 8.23
C ALA A 61 -2.95 -7.84 8.66
N GLU A 62 -1.93 -8.40 9.33
CA GLU A 62 -1.96 -9.75 9.89
C GLU A 62 -3.17 -9.99 10.81
N ARG A 63 -3.58 -8.98 11.59
CA ARG A 63 -4.77 -9.09 12.44
C ARG A 63 -6.06 -9.31 11.62
N ILE A 64 -6.13 -8.71 10.43
CA ILE A 64 -7.24 -8.86 9.49
C ILE A 64 -7.18 -10.25 8.87
N GLU A 65 -6.00 -10.69 8.41
CA GLU A 65 -5.79 -12.03 7.86
C GLU A 65 -6.16 -13.12 8.86
N ASN A 66 -5.73 -12.99 10.11
CA ASN A 66 -6.06 -13.93 11.18
C ASN A 66 -7.57 -13.96 11.47
N ALA A 67 -8.28 -12.83 11.33
CA ALA A 67 -9.73 -12.82 11.47
C ALA A 67 -10.42 -13.54 10.30
N ILE A 68 -9.93 -13.37 9.08
CA ILE A 68 -10.42 -14.04 7.87
C ILE A 68 -10.17 -15.56 7.96
N ALA A 69 -8.94 -15.95 8.27
CA ALA A 69 -8.53 -17.36 8.40
C ALA A 69 -9.30 -18.08 9.52
N ALA A 70 -9.61 -17.36 10.61
CA ALA A 70 -10.44 -17.89 11.69
C ALA A 70 -11.95 -17.91 11.36
N GLY A 71 -12.36 -17.54 10.15
CA GLY A 71 -13.77 -17.55 9.73
C GLY A 71 -14.66 -16.58 10.50
N LYS A 72 -14.10 -15.48 11.01
CA LYS A 72 -14.87 -14.49 11.77
C LYS A 72 -15.85 -13.75 10.85
N ASP A 73 -16.91 -13.23 11.46
CA ASP A 73 -17.86 -12.35 10.78
C ASP A 73 -17.19 -10.99 10.50
N MET A 74 -16.73 -10.84 9.27
CA MET A 74 -16.00 -9.66 8.82
C MET A 74 -16.90 -8.44 8.66
N GLN A 75 -18.20 -8.61 8.37
CA GLN A 75 -19.16 -7.49 8.32
C GLN A 75 -19.34 -6.89 9.71
N LYS A 76 -19.50 -7.73 10.73
CA LYS A 76 -19.59 -7.28 12.13
C LYS A 76 -18.29 -6.63 12.61
N ILE A 77 -17.14 -7.13 12.19
CA ILE A 77 -15.83 -6.52 12.50
C ILE A 77 -15.72 -5.15 11.83
N GLN A 78 -16.01 -5.06 10.54
CA GLN A 78 -15.96 -3.81 9.78
C GLN A 78 -16.86 -2.74 10.42
N HIS A 79 -18.11 -3.07 10.71
CA HIS A 79 -19.03 -2.15 11.37
C HIS A 79 -18.47 -1.64 12.71
N ARG A 80 -17.86 -2.52 13.51
CA ARG A 80 -17.19 -2.12 14.76
C ARG A 80 -16.00 -1.18 14.51
N MET A 81 -15.26 -1.36 13.42
CA MET A 81 -14.14 -0.48 13.08
C MET A 81 -14.65 0.89 12.61
N GLU A 82 -15.76 0.94 11.89
CA GLU A 82 -16.42 2.19 11.51
C GLU A 82 -16.88 2.98 12.74
N LEU A 83 -17.48 2.30 13.73
CA LEU A 83 -17.81 2.89 15.03
C LEU A 83 -16.58 3.39 15.82
N ARG A 84 -15.38 2.91 15.49
CA ARG A 84 -14.11 3.35 16.09
C ARG A 84 -13.39 4.42 15.28
N GLY A 85 -14.01 4.91 14.22
CA GLY A 85 -13.51 6.05 13.44
C GLY A 85 -12.93 5.71 12.08
N VAL A 86 -12.94 4.43 11.64
CA VAL A 86 -12.63 4.12 10.24
C VAL A 86 -13.75 4.68 9.36
N ARG A 87 -13.37 5.42 8.31
CA ARG A 87 -14.33 5.99 7.35
C ARG A 87 -14.13 5.35 5.99
N LEU A 88 -15.12 4.57 5.57
CA LEU A 88 -15.16 3.91 4.27
C LEU A 88 -16.24 4.56 3.41
N THR A 89 -15.97 4.72 2.11
CA THR A 89 -17.01 5.09 1.13
C THR A 89 -17.91 3.89 0.83
N ALA A 90 -19.06 4.13 0.19
CA ALA A 90 -19.93 3.04 -0.26
C ALA A 90 -19.21 2.06 -1.19
N ASP A 91 -18.33 2.56 -2.06
CA ASP A 91 -17.52 1.72 -2.96
C ASP A 91 -16.48 0.91 -2.18
N GLU A 92 -15.80 1.51 -1.21
CA GLU A 92 -14.82 0.81 -0.36
C GLU A 92 -15.51 -0.28 0.48
N GLN A 93 -16.68 0.02 1.05
CA GLN A 93 -17.51 -0.96 1.75
C GLN A 93 -17.99 -2.07 0.82
N SER A 94 -18.35 -1.73 -0.42
CA SER A 94 -18.77 -2.69 -1.43
C SER A 94 -17.61 -3.62 -1.82
N VAL A 95 -16.43 -3.06 -2.11
CA VAL A 95 -15.20 -3.80 -2.40
C VAL A 95 -14.90 -4.77 -1.26
N LEU A 96 -14.77 -4.29 -0.02
CA LEU A 96 -14.52 -5.16 1.14
C LEU A 96 -15.64 -6.20 1.33
N GLY A 97 -16.90 -5.78 1.22
CA GLY A 97 -18.07 -6.63 1.35
C GLY A 97 -18.18 -7.73 0.28
N ILE A 98 -17.69 -7.50 -0.94
CA ILE A 98 -17.60 -8.51 -2.01
C ILE A 98 -16.65 -9.65 -1.60
N PHE A 99 -15.56 -9.35 -0.88
CA PHE A 99 -14.64 -10.37 -0.36
C PHE A 99 -15.11 -11.03 0.93
N TYR A 100 -16.04 -10.40 1.64
CA TYR A 100 -16.40 -10.75 3.00
C TYR A 100 -17.84 -11.22 3.20
N LYS A 101 -18.71 -11.19 2.18
CA LYS A 101 -20.17 -11.35 2.33
C LYS A 101 -20.62 -12.69 2.93
N GLU A 102 -19.87 -13.76 2.74
CA GLU A 102 -19.89 -15.00 3.52
C GLU A 102 -18.49 -15.59 3.38
N SER A 103 -17.86 -16.12 4.43
CA SER A 103 -16.51 -16.71 4.25
C SER A 103 -16.56 -17.84 3.20
N PRO A 104 -15.80 -17.77 2.08
CA PRO A 104 -15.56 -18.92 1.22
C PRO A 104 -14.68 -19.99 1.88
N LEU A 105 -14.31 -19.79 3.16
CA LEU A 105 -13.54 -20.73 4.00
C LEU A 105 -14.43 -21.52 4.97
N LYS A 106 -15.75 -21.58 4.77
CA LYS A 106 -16.50 -22.74 5.24
C LYS A 106 -15.99 -23.95 4.45
N PRO A 107 -15.41 -25.00 5.08
CA PRO A 107 -15.45 -26.30 4.41
C PRO A 107 -16.93 -26.61 4.15
N LYS A 108 -17.28 -26.89 2.89
CA LYS A 108 -18.59 -27.47 2.61
C LYS A 108 -18.67 -28.78 3.40
N LYS A 109 -19.67 -28.91 4.29
CA LYS A 109 -20.10 -30.23 4.77
C LYS A 109 -20.81 -30.95 3.64
#